data_AF-A0A150MSQ7-F1
#
_entry.id   AF-A0A150MSQ7-F1
#
_cell.length_a   1.000
_cell.length_b   1.000
_cell.length_c   1.000
_cell.angle_alpha   90.00
_cell.angle_beta   90.00
_cell.angle_gamma   90.00
#
_symmetry.space_group_name_H-M   'P 1'
#
loop_
_entity.id
_entity.type
_entity.pdbx_description
1 polymer ?
#
loop_
_entity_poly.entity_id
_entity_poly.type
_entity_poly.pdbx_seq_one_letter_code
_entity_poly.pdbx_strand_id
1 'polypeptide(L)'
;MGLEVAEQIVRYGGSALSKITKYLDADTAKYLKNNSSKIAKGIADAQKKINELEDYTQSRLSAILQQSLSNMGVPKSYAVPIGDAIAAAVMFLI
;
A
#
# COMPACT_ATOMS: atom_id res chain seq x y z
N MET A 1 -9.43 9.27 -3.33
CA MET A 1 -9.98 8.90 -2.00
C MET A 1 -9.42 7.58 -1.46
N GLY A 2 -9.55 6.43 -2.13
CA GLY A 2 -9.19 5.13 -1.54
C GLY A 2 -7.73 4.99 -1.06
N LEU A 3 -6.75 5.49 -1.82
CA LEU A 3 -5.33 5.48 -1.43
C LEU A 3 -4.99 6.37 -0.24
N GLU A 4 -5.71 7.47 -0.06
CA GLU A 4 -5.53 8.38 1.09
C GLU A 4 -5.95 7.68 2.38
N VAL A 5 -7.07 6.95 2.33
CA VAL A 5 -7.53 6.10 3.43
C VAL A 5 -6.51 5.00 3.72
N ALA A 6 -5.99 4.32 2.69
CA ALA A 6 -4.98 3.28 2.88
C ALA A 6 -3.69 3.81 3.53
N GLU A 7 -3.24 5.01 3.14
CA GLU A 7 -2.09 5.65 3.77
C GLU A 7 -2.32 5.91 5.25
N GLN A 8 -3.46 6.53 5.60
CA GLN A 8 -3.79 6.83 6.99
C GLN A 8 -3.87 5.55 7.84
N ILE A 9 -4.47 4.48 7.30
CA ILE A 9 -4.52 3.17 7.94
C ILE A 9 -3.10 2.63 8.20
N VAL A 10 -2.21 2.68 7.21
CA VAL A 10 -0.83 2.19 7.40
C VAL A 10 -0.07 3.07 8.38
N ARG A 11 -0.23 4.40 8.30
CA ARG A 11 0.49 5.38 9.12
C ARG A 11 0.11 5.32 10.59
N TYR A 12 -1.19 5.24 10.89
CA TYR A 12 -1.71 5.29 12.27
C TYR A 12 -2.07 3.92 12.83
N GLY A 13 -2.16 2.89 11.98
CA GLY A 13 -2.50 1.53 12.39
C GLY A 13 -3.95 1.39 12.86
N GLY A 14 -4.15 0.63 13.94
CA GLY A 14 -5.47 0.36 14.51
C GLY A 14 -6.22 -0.81 13.86
N SER A 15 -7.50 -0.97 14.20
CA SER A 15 -8.33 -2.09 13.73
C SER A 15 -8.46 -2.14 12.21
N ALA A 16 -8.43 -0.98 11.56
CA ALA A 16 -8.53 -0.86 10.10
C ALA A 16 -7.30 -1.43 9.37
N LEU A 17 -6.16 -1.59 10.03
CA LEU A 17 -4.96 -2.21 9.44
C LEU A 17 -5.21 -3.65 9.00
N SER A 18 -6.15 -4.35 9.68
CA SER A 18 -6.58 -5.69 9.30
C SER A 18 -7.13 -5.78 7.88
N LYS A 19 -7.70 -4.68 7.34
CA LYS A 19 -8.20 -4.63 5.95
C LYS A 19 -7.09 -4.80 4.92
N ILE A 20 -5.86 -4.42 5.26
CA ILE A 20 -4.67 -4.57 4.41
C ILE A 20 -3.95 -5.87 4.78
N THR A 21 -3.71 -6.12 6.07
CA THR A 21 -2.91 -7.27 6.49
C THR A 21 -3.60 -8.61 6.30
N LYS A 22 -4.92 -8.67 6.08
CA LYS A 22 -5.63 -9.92 5.74
C LYS A 22 -5.17 -10.54 4.42
N TYR A 23 -4.55 -9.74 3.53
CA TYR A 23 -3.99 -10.20 2.26
C TYR A 23 -2.51 -10.59 2.36
N LEU A 24 -1.92 -10.51 3.56
CA LEU A 24 -0.49 -10.72 3.79
C LEU A 24 -0.25 -11.95 4.66
N ASP A 25 0.85 -12.63 4.42
CA ASP A 25 1.39 -13.61 5.37
C ASP A 25 1.88 -12.90 6.65
N ALA A 26 2.14 -13.70 7.70
CA ALA A 26 2.50 -13.19 9.00
C ALA A 26 3.81 -12.39 9.01
N ASP A 27 4.80 -12.79 8.22
CA ASP A 27 6.11 -12.12 8.15
C ASP A 27 5.97 -10.77 7.43
N THR A 28 5.31 -10.75 6.28
CA THR A 28 5.06 -9.53 5.53
C THR A 28 4.17 -8.55 6.31
N ALA A 29 3.14 -9.04 7.01
CA ALA A 29 2.30 -8.22 7.88
C ALA A 29 3.10 -7.61 9.06
N LYS A 30 4.04 -8.37 9.62
CA LYS A 30 4.94 -7.89 10.68
C LYS A 30 5.91 -6.83 10.12
N TYR A 31 6.49 -7.07 8.95
CA TYR A 31 7.33 -6.08 8.27
C TYR A 31 6.57 -4.79 8.04
N LEU A 32 5.33 -4.88 7.56
CA LEU A 32 4.48 -3.72 7.32
C LEU A 32 4.29 -2.89 8.59
N LYS A 33 3.91 -3.54 9.70
CA LYS A 33 3.71 -2.87 10.99
C LYS A 33 4.97 -2.17 11.48
N ASN A 34 6.12 -2.84 11.38
CA ASN A 34 7.40 -2.30 11.84
C ASN A 34 7.95 -1.17 10.96
N ASN A 35 7.53 -1.11 9.69
CA ASN A 35 7.99 -0.13 8.71
C ASN A 35 6.87 0.79 8.23
N SER A 36 5.82 0.94 9.03
CA SER A 36 4.59 1.66 8.69
C SER A 36 4.85 3.06 8.13
N SER A 37 5.71 3.84 8.77
CA SER A 37 6.07 5.20 8.31
C SER A 37 6.72 5.21 6.93
N LYS A 38 7.62 4.24 6.64
CA LYS A 38 8.27 4.09 5.33
C LYS A 38 7.25 3.69 4.26
N ILE A 39 6.37 2.74 4.59
CA ILE A 39 5.35 2.25 3.66
C ILE A 39 4.32 3.35 3.37
N ALA A 40 3.89 4.09 4.39
CA ALA A 40 3.01 5.25 4.23
C ALA A 40 3.61 6.32 3.30
N LYS A 41 4.92 6.59 3.40
CA LYS A 41 5.62 7.46 2.42
C LYS A 41 5.57 6.89 1.00
N GLY A 42 5.71 5.58 0.83
CA GLY A 42 5.56 4.92 -0.47
C GLY A 42 4.13 5.03 -1.02
N ILE A 43 3.11 4.93 -0.17
CA ILE A 43 1.72 5.13 -0.56
C ILE A 43 1.48 6.59 -0.99
N ALA A 44 2.02 7.56 -0.24
CA ALA A 44 1.94 8.98 -0.59
C ALA A 44 2.65 9.29 -1.93
N ASP A 45 3.78 8.64 -2.21
CA ASP A 45 4.43 8.74 -3.53
C ASP A 45 3.56 8.13 -4.66
N ALA A 46 2.91 7.00 -4.39
CA ALA A 46 1.99 6.38 -5.35
C ALA A 46 0.76 7.26 -5.63
N GLN A 47 0.20 7.91 -4.61
CA GLN A 47 -0.91 8.87 -4.76
C GLN A 47 -0.56 10.00 -5.73
N LYS A 48 0.64 10.59 -5.62
CA LYS A 48 1.07 11.66 -6.53
C LYS A 48 1.07 11.23 -7.99
N LYS A 49 1.52 10.00 -8.26
CA LYS A 49 1.55 9.41 -9.62
C LYS A 49 0.16 9.04 -10.15
N ILE A 50 -0.81 8.82 -9.25
CA ILE A 50 -2.16 8.40 -9.60
C ILE A 50 -3.12 9.58 -9.73
N ASN A 51 -2.87 10.69 -9.05
CA ASN A 51 -3.62 11.93 -9.29
C ASN A 51 -3.47 12.44 -10.73
N GLU A 52 -2.48 11.94 -11.47
CA GLU A 52 -2.27 12.20 -12.90
C GLU A 52 -3.05 11.23 -13.82
N LEU A 53 -3.76 10.24 -13.25
CA LEU A 53 -4.51 9.22 -13.98
C LEU A 53 -6.02 9.40 -13.73
N GLU A 54 -6.81 9.49 -14.81
CA GLU A 54 -8.28 9.59 -14.75
C GLU A 54 -8.94 8.31 -14.20
N ASP A 55 -8.36 7.14 -14.50
CA ASP A 55 -8.85 5.84 -14.03
C ASP A 55 -7.68 4.85 -13.90
N TYR A 56 -7.81 3.87 -13.01
CA TYR A 56 -6.80 2.84 -12.82
C TYR A 56 -7.40 1.48 -12.48
N THR A 57 -6.82 0.43 -13.09
CA THR A 57 -7.11 -0.95 -12.72
C THR A 57 -6.33 -1.37 -11.46
N GLN A 58 -6.80 -2.42 -10.77
CA GLN A 58 -6.07 -2.99 -9.65
C GLN A 58 -4.62 -3.34 -10.01
N SER A 59 -4.39 -3.94 -11.20
CA SER A 59 -3.04 -4.31 -11.64
C SER A 59 -2.14 -3.09 -11.84
N ARG A 60 -2.68 -1.99 -12.36
CA ARG A 60 -1.91 -0.75 -12.55
C ARG A 60 -1.60 -0.10 -11.21
N LEU A 61 -2.57 -0.05 -10.30
CA LEU A 61 -2.41 0.44 -8.93
C LEU A 61 -1.34 -0.35 -8.18
N SER A 62 -1.39 -1.69 -8.23
CA SER A 62 -0.36 -2.58 -7.69
C SER A 62 1.02 -2.19 -8.20
N ALA A 63 1.22 -2.10 -9.52
CA ALA A 63 2.53 -1.80 -10.11
C ALA A 63 3.07 -0.44 -9.63
N ILE A 64 2.21 0.58 -9.55
CA ILE A 64 2.61 1.91 -9.07
C ILE A 64 3.01 1.85 -7.60
N LEU A 65 2.21 1.20 -6.75
CA LEU A 65 2.52 1.01 -5.33
C LEU A 65 3.84 0.25 -5.13
N GLN A 66 4.04 -0.85 -5.84
CA GLN A 66 5.27 -1.65 -5.74
C GLN A 66 6.51 -0.83 -6.12
N GLN A 67 6.42 -0.03 -7.18
CA GLN A 67 7.50 0.87 -7.59
C GLN A 67 7.75 1.96 -6.54
N SER A 68 6.71 2.60 -6.04
CA SER A 68 6.83 3.65 -5.01
C SER A 68 7.37 3.13 -3.68
N LEU A 69 6.99 1.92 -3.26
CA LEU A 69 7.56 1.25 -2.09
C LEU A 69 9.05 0.94 -2.31
N SER A 70 9.40 0.45 -3.50
CA SER A 70 10.80 0.18 -3.85
C SER A 70 11.65 1.46 -3.84
N ASN A 71 11.10 2.58 -4.32
CA ASN A 71 11.76 3.90 -4.27
C ASN A 71 12.03 4.36 -2.83
N MET A 72 11.23 3.91 -1.85
CA MET A 72 11.43 4.18 -0.42
C MET A 72 12.35 3.16 0.27
N GLY A 73 13.00 2.28 -0.50
CA GLY A 73 13.92 1.26 0.04
C GLY A 73 13.19 0.12 0.75
N VAL A 74 11.94 -0.17 0.39
CA VAL A 74 11.28 -1.42 0.79
C VAL A 74 11.83 -2.54 -0.09
N PRO A 75 12.39 -3.63 0.48
CA PRO A 75 12.89 -4.74 -0.31
C PRO A 75 11.78 -5.35 -1.17
N LYS A 76 12.13 -5.82 -2.38
CA LYS A 76 11.16 -6.35 -3.35
C LYS A 76 10.29 -7.47 -2.77
N SER A 77 10.85 -8.33 -1.92
CA SER A 77 10.12 -9.40 -1.21
C SER A 77 8.95 -8.91 -0.38
N TYR A 78 9.00 -7.66 0.12
CA TYR A 78 7.92 -7.03 0.85
C TYR A 78 7.13 -6.03 -0.02
N ALA A 79 7.80 -5.30 -0.91
CA ALA A 79 7.18 -4.29 -1.75
C ALA A 79 6.09 -4.87 -2.66
N VAL A 80 6.33 -6.06 -3.24
CA VAL A 80 5.38 -6.77 -4.09
C VAL A 80 4.09 -7.11 -3.33
N PRO A 81 4.13 -7.97 -2.29
CA PRO A 81 2.91 -8.37 -1.59
C PRO A 81 2.22 -7.21 -0.87
N ILE A 82 2.97 -6.24 -0.33
CA ILE A 82 2.38 -5.06 0.31
C ILE A 82 1.67 -4.17 -0.72
N GLY A 83 2.26 -3.95 -1.89
CA GLY A 83 1.63 -3.21 -2.98
C GLY A 83 0.33 -3.86 -3.44
N ASP A 84 0.32 -5.19 -3.59
CA ASP A 84 -0.87 -5.95 -3.99
C ASP A 84 -1.97 -5.93 -2.92
N ALA A 85 -1.59 -6.10 -1.65
CA ALA A 85 -2.53 -6.03 -0.54
C ALA A 85 -3.20 -4.66 -0.42
N ILE A 86 -2.44 -3.58 -0.60
CA ILE A 86 -2.98 -2.21 -0.57
C ILE A 86 -3.89 -1.98 -1.78
N ALA A 87 -3.48 -2.41 -2.97
CA ALA A 87 -4.31 -2.28 -4.17
C ALA A 87 -5.65 -3.02 -4.02
N ALA A 88 -5.63 -4.25 -3.51
CA ALA A 88 -6.82 -5.03 -3.23
C ALA A 88 -7.71 -4.36 -2.17
N ALA A 89 -7.12 -3.82 -1.10
CA ALA A 89 -7.86 -3.12 -0.07
C ALA A 89 -8.52 -1.83 -0.59
N VAL A 90 -7.82 -1.07 -1.45
CA VAL A 90 -8.35 0.15 -2.07
C VAL A 90 -9.51 -0.17 -3.01
N MET A 91 -9.37 -1.18 -3.88
CA MET A 91 -10.44 -1.60 -4.79
C MET A 91 -11.68 -2.16 -4.07
N PHE A 92 -11.52 -2.69 -2.86
CA PHE A 92 -12.64 -3.15 -2.03
C PHE A 92 -13.35 -2.01 -1.28
N LEU A 93 -12.72 -0.84 -1.15
CA LEU A 93 -13.26 0.33 -0.44
C LEU A 93 -13.94 1.35 -1.38
N ILE A 94 -13.71 1.24 -2.69
CA ILE A 94 -14.31 2.05 -3.76
C ILE A 94 -15.49 1.26 -4.34
#